data_AF-A0A0S8KVC8-F1
#
_entry.id   AF-A0A0S8KVC8-F1
#
_cell.length_a   1.000
_cell.length_b   1.000
_cell.length_c   1.000
_cell.angle_alpha   90.00
_cell.angle_beta   90.00
_cell.angle_gamma   90.00
#
_symmetry.space_group_name_H-M   'P 1'
#
loop_
_entity.id
_entity.type
_entity.pdbx_description
1 polymer ?
#
loop_
_entity_poly.entity_id
_entity_poly.type
_entity_poly.pdbx_seq_one_letter_code
_entity_poly.pdbx_strand_id
1 'polypeptide(L)'
;SSILKNLHTLHIRMKQHGHNAMFLARRFSELGLKVIYPGLESHPQHDLMKELMNEEFGFGGMLAIDFGDHQTSNKIMQLMQENDIGYLAVSLGYFKTLFSCSGHSTSSELPPEIQKEIGLSEGLTRFSVGLDNDIERTYDKILYCMKELKILS
;
A
#
# COMPACT_ATOMS: atom_id res chain seq x y z
N SER A 1 -27.77 -11.07 7.24
CA SER A 1 -26.61 -11.12 6.34
C SER A 1 -25.38 -10.56 7.04
N SER A 2 -24.22 -11.20 6.93
CA SER A 2 -22.96 -10.80 7.58
C SER A 2 -22.52 -9.36 7.23
N ILE A 3 -22.87 -8.89 6.04
CA ILE A 3 -22.51 -7.55 5.54
C ILE A 3 -23.12 -6.43 6.38
N LEU A 4 -24.42 -6.52 6.72
CA LEU A 4 -25.09 -5.48 7.51
C LEU A 4 -24.44 -5.31 8.90
N LYS A 5 -23.99 -6.41 9.50
CA LYS A 5 -23.26 -6.37 10.77
C LYS A 5 -21.92 -5.63 10.64
N ASN A 6 -21.19 -5.87 9.53
CA ASN A 6 -19.89 -5.25 9.27
C ASN A 6 -19.96 -3.77 8.86
N LEU A 7 -21.13 -3.29 8.42
CA LEU A 7 -21.37 -1.88 8.13
C LEU A 7 -21.38 -1.03 9.39
N HIS A 8 -21.84 -1.56 10.52
CA HIS A 8 -21.82 -0.83 11.80
C HIS A 8 -20.41 -0.42 12.22
N THR A 9 -19.37 -1.13 11.80
CA THR A 9 -17.97 -0.79 12.07
C THR A 9 -17.23 -0.20 10.88
N LEU A 10 -17.91 0.08 9.76
CA LEU A 10 -17.24 0.59 8.56
C LEU A 10 -16.51 1.91 8.83
N HIS A 11 -17.19 2.87 9.46
CA HIS A 11 -16.64 4.19 9.76
C HIS A 11 -15.35 4.14 10.60
N ILE A 12 -15.32 3.34 11.68
CA ILE A 12 -14.10 3.17 12.49
C ILE A 12 -12.97 2.48 11.72
N ARG A 13 -13.29 1.52 10.85
CA ARG A 13 -12.29 0.83 10.02
C ARG A 13 -11.70 1.77 8.97
N MET A 14 -12.52 2.58 8.31
CA MET A 14 -12.05 3.53 7.31
C MET A 14 -11.13 4.59 7.90
N LYS A 15 -11.43 5.11 9.10
CA LYS A 15 -10.54 6.00 9.85
C LYS A 15 -9.17 5.38 10.06
N GLN A 16 -9.14 4.16 10.60
CA GLN A 16 -7.87 3.48 10.90
C GLN A 16 -7.08 3.15 9.63
N HIS A 17 -7.74 2.68 8.58
CA HIS A 17 -7.14 2.43 7.28
C HIS A 17 -6.49 3.70 6.70
N GLY A 18 -7.23 4.81 6.68
CA GLY A 18 -6.74 6.09 6.18
C GLY A 18 -5.57 6.64 7.00
N HIS A 19 -5.69 6.60 8.34
CA HIS A 19 -4.61 6.98 9.26
C HIS A 19 -3.33 6.17 9.00
N ASN A 20 -3.47 4.85 8.96
CA ASN A 20 -2.33 3.95 8.80
C ASN A 20 -1.66 4.12 7.43
N ALA A 21 -2.45 4.25 6.36
CA ALA A 21 -1.92 4.44 5.02
C ALA A 21 -1.22 5.79 4.87
N MET A 22 -1.77 6.87 5.40
CA MET A 22 -1.11 8.18 5.41
C MET A 22 0.21 8.14 6.18
N PHE A 23 0.22 7.52 7.36
CA PHE A 23 1.43 7.36 8.16
C PHE A 23 2.53 6.63 7.36
N LEU A 24 2.22 5.45 6.84
CA LEU A 24 3.16 4.66 6.05
C LEU A 24 3.62 5.42 4.79
N ALA A 25 2.71 6.04 4.05
CA ALA A 25 3.02 6.76 2.83
C ALA A 25 4.02 7.90 3.07
N ARG A 26 3.81 8.70 4.13
CA ARG A 26 4.73 9.79 4.49
C ARG A 26 6.11 9.25 4.87
N ARG A 27 6.15 8.27 5.77
CA ARG A 27 7.41 7.69 6.25
C ARG A 27 8.20 6.99 5.16
N PHE A 28 7.53 6.35 4.20
CA PHE A 28 8.20 5.76 3.04
C PHE A 28 8.68 6.82 2.04
N SER A 29 7.90 7.88 1.83
CA SER A 29 8.30 9.01 0.99
C SER A 29 9.56 9.71 1.54
N GLU A 30 9.63 9.91 2.87
CA GLU A 30 10.81 10.48 3.56
C GLU A 30 12.08 9.65 3.40
N LEU A 31 11.95 8.34 3.17
CA LEU A 31 13.07 7.43 2.89
C LEU A 31 13.50 7.46 1.41
N GLY A 32 12.84 8.25 0.58
CA GLY A 32 13.12 8.32 -0.86
C GLY A 32 12.50 7.17 -1.68
N LEU A 33 11.58 6.39 -1.10
CA LEU A 33 10.84 5.38 -1.85
C LEU A 33 9.84 6.04 -2.80
N LYS A 34 9.63 5.42 -3.97
CA LYS A 34 8.60 5.82 -4.91
C LYS A 34 7.23 5.36 -4.41
N VAL A 35 6.54 6.25 -3.69
CA VAL A 35 5.21 6.01 -3.12
C VAL A 35 4.14 6.70 -3.96
N ILE A 36 3.11 5.95 -4.34
CA ILE A 36 1.91 6.46 -4.98
C ILE A 36 0.78 6.39 -3.96
N TYR A 37 0.38 7.55 -3.46
CA TYR A 37 -0.72 7.70 -2.52
C TYR A 37 -1.38 9.08 -2.67
N PRO A 38 -2.71 9.18 -2.86
CA PRO A 38 -3.40 10.46 -3.06
C PRO A 38 -3.23 11.45 -1.90
N GLY A 39 -2.92 10.96 -0.70
CA GLY A 39 -2.68 11.80 0.47
C GLY A 39 -1.32 12.49 0.52
N LEU A 40 -0.38 12.13 -0.36
CA LEU A 40 0.90 12.81 -0.46
C LEU A 40 0.77 14.04 -1.36
N GLU A 41 1.37 15.16 -0.96
CA GLU A 41 1.42 16.41 -1.76
C GLU A 41 2.12 16.22 -3.10
N SER A 42 3.00 15.21 -3.20
CA SER A 42 3.67 14.83 -4.45
C SER A 42 2.75 14.13 -5.46
N HIS A 43 1.53 13.74 -5.07
CA HIS A 43 0.58 13.06 -5.95
C HIS A 43 -0.09 14.08 -6.89
N PRO A 44 -0.13 13.86 -8.22
CA PRO A 44 -0.67 14.82 -9.19
C PRO A 44 -2.13 15.24 -8.94
N GLN A 45 -2.90 14.38 -8.29
CA GLN A 45 -4.31 14.60 -7.97
C GLN A 45 -4.55 14.81 -6.46
N HIS A 46 -3.53 15.22 -5.69
CA HIS A 46 -3.66 15.47 -4.26
C HIS A 46 -4.76 16.49 -3.95
N ASP A 47 -4.69 17.66 -4.59
CA ASP A 47 -5.64 18.76 -4.36
C ASP A 47 -7.07 18.36 -4.75
N LEU A 48 -7.23 17.70 -5.90
CA LEU A 48 -8.54 17.18 -6.33
C LEU A 48 -9.09 16.16 -5.32
N MET A 49 -8.27 15.24 -4.85
CA MET A 49 -8.72 14.25 -3.85
C MET A 49 -9.09 14.93 -2.54
N LYS A 50 -8.36 15.98 -2.14
CA LYS A 50 -8.65 16.77 -0.94
C LYS A 50 -10.01 17.48 -1.03
N GLU A 51 -10.41 17.95 -2.21
CA GLU A 51 -11.74 18.54 -2.43
C GLU A 51 -12.88 17.52 -2.42
N LEU A 52 -12.63 16.29 -2.88
CA LEU A 52 -13.65 15.25 -3.03
C LEU A 52 -13.82 14.36 -1.80
N MET A 53 -12.79 14.21 -0.98
CA MET A 53 -12.80 13.27 0.14
C MET A 53 -13.59 13.79 1.34
N ASN A 54 -14.02 12.87 2.19
CA ASN A 54 -14.43 13.22 3.56
C ASN A 54 -13.18 13.20 4.45
N GLU A 55 -12.81 14.38 4.99
CA GLU A 55 -11.65 14.55 5.87
C GLU A 55 -11.63 13.58 7.06
N GLU A 56 -12.81 13.21 7.58
CA GLU A 56 -12.94 12.28 8.71
C GLU A 56 -12.34 10.89 8.38
N PHE A 57 -12.41 10.46 7.13
CA PHE A 57 -11.93 9.14 6.68
C PHE A 57 -10.58 9.21 5.95
N GLY A 58 -10.08 10.41 5.69
CA GLY A 58 -8.82 10.66 4.99
C GLY A 58 -8.79 10.14 3.55
N PHE A 59 -7.59 9.87 3.06
CA PHE A 59 -7.34 9.53 1.65
C PHE A 59 -7.47 8.01 1.36
N GLY A 60 -8.06 7.25 2.28
CA GLY A 60 -8.26 5.81 2.16
C GLY A 60 -7.04 4.95 2.50
N GLY A 61 -7.25 3.63 2.59
CA GLY A 61 -6.25 2.64 3.02
C GLY A 61 -5.40 2.01 1.92
N MET A 62 -5.38 2.59 0.73
CA MET A 62 -4.74 2.01 -0.44
C MET A 62 -3.53 2.85 -0.84
N LEU A 63 -2.35 2.26 -0.89
CA LEU A 63 -1.13 2.88 -1.41
C LEU A 63 -0.38 1.90 -2.31
N ALA A 64 0.51 2.40 -3.15
CA ALA A 64 1.42 1.56 -3.92
C ALA A 64 2.87 2.02 -3.75
N ILE A 65 3.80 1.06 -3.78
CA ILE A 65 5.24 1.30 -3.72
C ILE A 65 5.87 0.61 -4.92
N ASP A 66 6.71 1.34 -5.64
CA ASP A 66 7.51 0.81 -6.72
C ASP A 66 8.85 0.29 -6.17
N PHE A 67 9.02 -1.03 -6.16
CA PHE A 67 10.26 -1.70 -5.77
C PHE A 67 11.23 -1.97 -6.94
N GLY A 68 10.97 -1.38 -8.11
CA GLY A 68 11.77 -1.51 -9.33
C GLY A 68 11.42 -2.75 -10.15
N ASP A 69 11.66 -3.94 -9.60
CA ASP A 69 11.49 -5.21 -10.32
C ASP A 69 10.61 -6.22 -9.58
N HIS A 70 10.09 -7.19 -10.33
CA HIS A 70 9.19 -8.22 -9.80
C HIS A 70 9.86 -9.09 -8.72
N GLN A 71 11.14 -9.45 -8.88
CA GLN A 71 11.80 -10.34 -7.93
C GLN A 71 11.96 -9.66 -6.57
N THR A 72 12.36 -8.39 -6.56
CA THR A 72 12.47 -7.58 -5.34
C THR A 72 11.11 -7.41 -4.67
N SER A 73 10.07 -7.07 -5.43
CA SER A 73 8.68 -7.01 -4.95
C SER A 73 8.21 -8.31 -4.30
N ASN A 74 8.44 -9.46 -4.95
CA ASN A 74 8.06 -10.76 -4.40
C ASN A 74 8.80 -11.08 -3.10
N LYS A 75 10.12 -10.87 -3.05
CA LYS A 75 10.93 -11.14 -1.87
C LYS A 75 10.49 -10.30 -0.68
N ILE A 76 10.26 -9.00 -0.88
CA ILE A 76 9.81 -8.14 0.22
C ILE A 76 8.42 -8.54 0.72
N MET A 77 7.48 -8.85 -0.17
CA MET A 77 6.15 -9.30 0.24
C MET A 77 6.18 -10.65 0.99
N GLN A 78 7.00 -11.61 0.54
CA GLN A 78 7.18 -12.88 1.23
C GLN A 78 7.76 -12.67 2.63
N LEU A 79 8.83 -11.88 2.75
CA LEU A 79 9.46 -11.59 4.03
C LEU A 79 8.51 -10.83 4.97
N MET A 80 7.72 -9.89 4.45
CA MET A 80 6.70 -9.20 5.25
C MET A 80 5.61 -10.16 5.76
N GLN A 81 5.21 -11.15 4.94
CA GLN A 81 4.27 -12.19 5.36
C GLN A 81 4.87 -13.10 6.44
N GLU A 82 6.12 -13.55 6.29
CA GLU A 82 6.84 -14.35 7.29
C GLU A 82 6.99 -13.60 8.62
N ASN A 83 7.06 -12.27 8.58
CA ASN A 83 7.12 -11.39 9.74
C ASN A 83 5.71 -10.97 10.26
N ASP A 84 4.62 -11.64 9.85
CA ASP A 84 3.24 -11.37 10.30
C ASP A 84 2.79 -9.90 10.10
N ILE A 85 3.29 -9.22 9.07
CA ILE A 85 2.88 -7.86 8.72
C ILE A 85 1.56 -7.89 7.93
N GLY A 86 1.37 -8.92 7.11
CA GLY A 86 0.21 -9.03 6.25
C GLY A 86 0.24 -10.28 5.38
N TYR A 87 -0.62 -10.33 4.37
CA TYR A 87 -0.76 -11.48 3.48
C TYR A 87 -0.57 -11.11 2.01
N LEU A 88 0.04 -12.02 1.26
CA LEU A 88 0.00 -12.01 -0.20
C LEU A 88 -1.41 -12.37 -0.67
N ALA A 89 -2.21 -11.37 -1.01
CA ALA A 89 -3.58 -11.58 -1.46
C ALA A 89 -4.07 -10.46 -2.39
N VAL A 90 -4.83 -10.85 -3.41
CA VAL A 90 -5.43 -9.92 -4.39
C VAL A 90 -6.62 -9.14 -3.85
N SER A 91 -7.17 -9.53 -2.70
CA SER A 91 -8.30 -8.87 -2.03
C SER A 91 -7.89 -7.51 -1.41
N LEU A 92 -8.86 -6.82 -0.79
CA LEU A 92 -8.69 -5.47 -0.24
C LEU A 92 -9.61 -5.24 0.97
N GLY A 93 -9.25 -4.29 1.83
CA GLY A 93 -10.07 -3.85 2.97
C GLY A 93 -10.15 -4.85 4.12
N TYR A 94 -9.11 -5.67 4.29
CA TYR A 94 -9.01 -6.65 5.38
C TYR A 94 -8.37 -6.06 6.62
N PHE A 95 -8.52 -6.71 7.78
CA PHE A 95 -7.97 -6.18 9.03
C PHE A 95 -6.43 -6.28 9.10
N LYS A 96 -5.83 -7.27 8.44
CA LYS A 96 -4.37 -7.33 8.21
C LYS A 96 -4.06 -6.69 6.87
N THR A 97 -2.86 -6.12 6.75
CA THR A 97 -2.40 -5.54 5.50
C THR A 97 -2.35 -6.62 4.41
N LEU A 98 -2.81 -6.31 3.21
CA LEU A 98 -2.72 -7.21 2.05
C LEU A 98 -1.78 -6.60 1.00
N PHE A 99 -0.90 -7.43 0.46
CA PHE A 99 0.05 -7.05 -0.58
C PHE A 99 -0.24 -7.81 -1.87
N SER A 100 -0.07 -7.14 -3.01
CA SER A 100 -0.15 -7.77 -4.33
C SER A 100 0.82 -7.06 -5.28
N CYS A 101 1.61 -7.82 -6.04
CA CYS A 101 2.41 -7.28 -7.13
C CYS A 101 1.50 -7.06 -8.35
N SER A 102 1.02 -5.83 -8.50
CA SER A 102 0.11 -5.44 -9.58
C SER A 102 0.82 -5.25 -10.92
N GLY A 103 2.12 -4.94 -10.90
CA GLY A 103 2.95 -4.80 -12.11
C GLY A 103 2.98 -6.06 -12.98
N HIS A 104 2.94 -7.25 -12.35
CA HIS A 104 2.95 -8.52 -13.07
C HIS A 104 1.55 -9.15 -13.25
N SER A 105 0.62 -8.99 -12.29
CA SER A 105 -0.62 -9.78 -12.27
C SER A 105 -1.78 -9.25 -13.11
N THR A 106 -1.91 -7.92 -13.26
CA THR A 106 -3.06 -7.28 -13.93
C THR A 106 -2.70 -6.62 -15.26
N SER A 107 -1.40 -6.50 -15.54
CA SER A 107 -0.86 -5.87 -16.75
C SER A 107 -0.26 -6.88 -17.73
N SER A 108 -0.27 -8.19 -17.41
CA SER A 108 0.27 -9.24 -18.28
C SER A 108 -0.41 -9.33 -19.66
N GLU A 109 -1.60 -8.74 -19.81
CA GLU A 109 -2.31 -8.64 -21.09
C GLU A 109 -1.88 -7.42 -21.93
N LEU A 110 -1.18 -6.45 -21.35
CA LEU A 110 -0.69 -5.27 -22.05
C LEU A 110 0.73 -5.51 -22.60
N PRO A 111 1.02 -5.10 -23.84
CA PRO A 111 2.37 -5.12 -24.40
C PRO A 111 3.39 -4.44 -23.48
N PRO A 112 4.63 -4.96 -23.35
CA PRO A 112 5.68 -4.39 -22.50
C PRO A 112 5.99 -2.91 -22.79
N GLU A 113 5.81 -2.49 -24.04
CA GLU A 113 5.97 -1.12 -24.51
C GLU A 113 4.94 -0.18 -23.86
N ILE A 114 3.68 -0.61 -23.80
CA ILE A 114 2.58 0.12 -23.17
C ILE A 114 2.74 0.10 -21.64
N GLN A 115 3.21 -1.00 -21.05
CA GLN A 115 3.49 -1.04 -19.60
C GLN A 115 4.55 -0.01 -19.19
N LYS A 116 5.63 0.12 -19.98
CA LYS A 116 6.64 1.17 -19.80
C LYS A 116 6.09 2.57 -20.01
N GLU A 117 5.19 2.75 -20.97
CA GLU A 117 4.57 4.05 -21.28
C GLU A 117 3.62 4.53 -20.19
N ILE A 118 2.90 3.61 -19.52
CA ILE A 118 2.02 3.89 -18.37
C ILE A 118 2.83 4.09 -17.07
N GLY A 119 4.14 3.84 -17.09
CA GLY A 119 5.04 4.01 -15.94
C GLY A 119 4.84 2.96 -14.84
N LEU A 120 4.20 1.83 -15.16
CA LEU A 120 4.01 0.73 -14.22
C LEU A 120 5.26 -0.15 -14.28
N SER A 121 6.09 -0.07 -13.25
CA SER A 121 7.19 -1.02 -13.10
C SER A 121 6.66 -2.42 -12.83
N GLU A 122 7.43 -3.44 -13.21
CA GLU A 122 7.14 -4.83 -12.85
C GLU A 122 7.16 -5.06 -11.34
N GLY A 123 7.83 -4.17 -10.59
CA GLY A 123 7.91 -4.19 -9.12
C GLY A 123 6.80 -3.42 -8.41
N LEU A 124 5.80 -2.87 -9.12
CA LEU A 124 4.74 -2.09 -8.50
C LEU A 124 3.89 -2.95 -7.57
N THR A 125 3.97 -2.64 -6.28
CA THR A 125 3.33 -3.41 -5.22
C THR A 125 2.25 -2.58 -4.58
N ARG A 126 1.02 -3.09 -4.62
CA ARG A 126 -0.15 -2.49 -3.99
C ARG A 126 -0.27 -2.98 -2.55
N PHE A 127 -0.50 -2.04 -1.64
CA PHE A 127 -0.75 -2.26 -0.23
C PHE A 127 -2.22 -1.88 0.06
N SER A 128 -3.00 -2.85 0.52
CA SER A 128 -4.26 -2.59 1.22
C SER A 128 -3.96 -2.59 2.70
N VAL A 129 -3.67 -1.41 3.25
CA VAL A 129 -3.18 -1.22 4.61
C VAL A 129 -4.25 -1.65 5.60
N GLY A 130 -3.89 -2.48 6.59
CA GLY A 130 -4.81 -3.04 7.57
C GLY A 130 -5.20 -2.07 8.70
N LEU A 131 -5.70 -2.66 9.78
CA LEU A 131 -6.22 -2.01 10.97
C LEU A 131 -5.29 -2.12 12.17
N ASP A 132 -3.98 -2.32 11.94
CA ASP A 132 -3.00 -2.39 13.03
C ASP A 132 -3.14 -1.15 13.92
N ASN A 133 -3.31 -1.39 15.23
CA ASN A 133 -3.49 -0.32 16.21
C ASN A 133 -2.21 0.50 16.40
N ASP A 134 -1.06 -0.18 16.34
CA ASP A 134 0.26 0.43 16.44
C ASP A 134 0.94 0.37 15.06
N ILE A 135 0.70 1.42 14.27
CA ILE A 135 1.25 1.52 12.92
C ILE A 135 2.76 1.77 12.91
N GLU A 136 3.31 2.36 13.98
CA GLU A 136 4.74 2.59 14.13
C GLU A 136 5.47 1.24 14.25
N ARG A 137 4.96 0.34 15.10
CA ARG A 137 5.48 -1.03 15.17
C ARG A 137 5.39 -1.75 13.84
N THR A 138 4.29 -1.63 13.11
CA THR A 138 4.16 -2.22 11.77
C THR A 138 5.20 -1.63 10.81
N TYR A 139 5.40 -0.31 10.83
CA TYR A 139 6.43 0.38 10.05
C TYR A 139 7.85 -0.11 10.38
N ASP A 140 8.20 -0.25 11.65
CA ASP A 140 9.52 -0.75 12.07
C ASP A 140 9.79 -2.16 11.57
N LYS A 141 8.77 -3.04 11.57
CA LYS A 141 8.88 -4.38 10.98
C LYS A 141 9.07 -4.32 9.46
N ILE A 142 8.35 -3.42 8.77
CA ILE A 142 8.55 -3.22 7.32
C ILE A 142 9.96 -2.70 7.04
N LEU A 143 10.47 -1.75 7.82
CA LEU A 143 11.84 -1.24 7.72
C LEU A 143 12.87 -2.34 7.91
N TYR A 144 12.67 -3.21 8.90
CA TYR A 144 13.51 -4.38 9.11
C TYR A 144 13.55 -5.24 7.83
N CYS A 145 12.39 -5.59 7.27
CA CYS A 145 12.34 -6.37 6.04
C CYS A 145 13.02 -5.66 4.85
N MET A 146 12.86 -4.34 4.71
CA MET A 146 13.51 -3.56 3.66
C MET A 146 15.04 -3.53 3.81
N LYS A 147 15.55 -3.44 5.04
CA LYS A 147 17.00 -3.46 5.34
C LYS A 147 17.60 -4.85 5.10
N GLU A 148 16.93 -5.91 5.52
CA GLU A 148 17.36 -7.29 5.27
C GLU A 148 17.55 -7.57 3.77
N LEU A 149 16.68 -7.00 2.93
CA LEU A 149 16.75 -7.12 1.47
C LEU A 149 17.62 -6.06 0.79
N LYS A 150 18.27 -5.17 1.55
CA LYS A 150 19.11 -4.07 1.03
C LYS A 150 18.36 -3.14 0.06
N ILE A 151 17.05 -2.98 0.26
CA ILE A 151 16.21 -2.04 -0.49
C ILE A 151 16.50 -0.61 -0.02
N LEU A 152 16.75 -0.46 1.28
CA LEU A 152 17.22 0.77 1.91
C LEU A 152 18.69 0.56 2.30
N SER A 153 19.52 1.56 2.02
CA SER A 153 20.94 1.64 2.42
C SER A 153 21.09 1.94 3.90
#